data_AF-A0A8C5S0Q7-F1
#
_entry.id   AF-A0A8C5S0Q7-F1
#
_cell.length_a   1.000
_cell.length_b   1.000
_cell.length_c   1.000
_cell.angle_alpha   90.00
_cell.angle_beta   90.00
_cell.angle_gamma   90.00
#
_symmetry.space_group_name_H-M   'P 1'
#
loop_
_entity.id
_entity.type
_entity.pdbx_description
1 polymer ?
#
loop_
_entity_poly.entity_id
_entity_poly.type
_entity_poly.pdbx_seq_one_letter_code
_entity_poly.pdbx_strand_id
1 'polypeptide(L)'
;MAAAAAPKEEESGAPSGTPQDKMAREQILDHTINQFLQALDAGGCHLFSKCYSCLYKAHPEFTKCIYNQFISHLQNSVQEEVQALKEEGNLPVLLNSLDKLEKEAKDKEGPAWRPTGIPEEDVRGAILPYLLKQRKFLQKSLQEKQEGNSQLAATVLAGRQRIAELQEQIRRQKEEWQGTAIDGRKMMENFDDVS
;
A
#
# COMPACT_ATOMS: atom_id res chain seq x y z
N MET A 1 14.38 -54.82 31.59
CA MET A 1 13.62 -54.11 32.65
C MET A 1 14.55 -53.14 33.34
N ALA A 2 14.45 -51.85 33.00
CA ALA A 2 14.81 -50.70 33.85
C ALA A 2 14.43 -49.45 33.04
N ALA A 3 13.34 -48.83 33.45
CA ALA A 3 12.84 -47.56 32.95
C ALA A 3 13.43 -46.39 33.75
N ALA A 4 13.16 -45.17 33.26
CA ALA A 4 13.44 -43.84 33.83
C ALA A 4 14.77 -43.20 33.37
N ALA A 5 14.84 -41.93 32.97
CA ALA A 5 13.89 -40.81 33.09
C ALA A 5 14.10 -39.81 31.93
N ALA A 6 12.98 -39.26 31.42
CA ALA A 6 12.96 -38.11 30.52
C ALA A 6 13.14 -36.80 31.32
N PRO A 7 13.84 -35.79 30.79
CA PRO A 7 13.90 -34.48 31.42
C PRO A 7 12.55 -33.77 31.20
N LYS A 8 12.00 -33.26 32.31
CA LYS A 8 10.76 -32.49 32.35
C LYS A 8 10.98 -31.12 31.71
N GLU A 9 10.08 -30.78 30.81
CA GLU A 9 9.86 -29.43 30.32
C GLU A 9 9.40 -28.57 31.52
N GLU A 10 10.26 -27.65 31.96
CA GLU A 10 9.84 -26.55 32.83
C GLU A 10 9.22 -25.46 31.95
N GLU A 11 7.92 -25.59 31.79
CA GLU A 11 7.01 -24.54 31.35
C GLU A 11 7.04 -23.40 32.39
N SER A 12 8.02 -22.50 32.26
CA SER A 12 8.03 -21.23 32.99
C SER A 12 7.01 -20.30 32.34
N GLY A 13 5.75 -20.50 32.71
CA GLY A 13 4.67 -19.55 32.46
C GLY A 13 4.95 -18.26 33.22
N ALA A 14 5.66 -17.34 32.57
CA ALA A 14 5.67 -15.95 32.98
C ALA A 14 4.23 -15.43 32.90
N PRO A 15 3.70 -14.78 33.96
CA PRO A 15 2.37 -14.20 33.90
C PRO A 15 2.38 -13.16 32.80
N SER A 16 1.50 -13.37 31.83
CA SER A 16 1.16 -12.38 30.82
C SER A 16 0.90 -11.06 31.53
N GLY A 17 1.85 -10.13 31.36
CA GLY A 17 1.64 -8.75 31.72
C GLY A 17 0.36 -8.32 31.02
N THR A 18 -0.65 -8.01 31.81
CA THR A 18 -1.81 -7.24 31.37
C THR A 18 -1.29 -6.10 30.48
N PRO A 19 -1.95 -5.79 29.35
CA PRO A 19 -1.54 -4.65 28.56
C PRO A 19 -1.71 -3.45 29.47
N GLN A 20 -0.59 -2.96 29.99
CA GLN A 20 -0.48 -1.69 30.68
C GLN A 20 -1.18 -0.71 29.74
N ASP A 21 -2.31 -0.18 30.17
CA ASP A 21 -3.07 0.78 29.39
C ASP A 21 -2.20 2.03 29.35
N LYS A 22 -1.30 2.06 28.38
CA LYS A 22 -0.41 3.19 28.15
C LYS A 22 -1.33 4.37 27.91
N MET A 23 -1.22 5.40 28.76
CA MET A 23 -2.00 6.62 28.61
C MET A 23 -1.98 7.07 27.15
N ALA A 24 -3.15 7.39 26.61
CA ALA A 24 -3.26 7.87 25.24
C ALA A 24 -2.42 9.13 25.05
N ARG A 25 -1.86 9.34 23.85
CA ARG A 25 -0.97 10.48 23.61
C ARG A 25 -1.64 11.83 23.86
N GLU A 26 -2.94 11.92 23.57
CA GLU A 26 -3.75 13.09 23.89
C GLU A 26 -3.79 13.37 25.39
N GLN A 27 -3.96 12.34 26.22
CA GLN A 27 -3.98 12.48 27.68
C GLN A 27 -2.61 12.88 28.22
N ILE A 28 -1.52 12.42 27.60
CA ILE A 28 -0.15 12.83 27.95
C ILE A 28 0.04 14.32 27.66
N LEU A 29 -0.45 14.81 26.51
CA LEU A 29 -0.40 16.22 26.16
C LEU A 29 -1.16 17.07 27.18
N ASP A 30 -2.40 16.70 27.49
CA ASP A 30 -3.24 17.41 28.47
C ASP A 30 -2.61 17.39 29.87
N HIS A 31 -2.04 16.26 30.27
CA HIS A 31 -1.33 16.15 31.54
C HIS A 31 -0.12 17.09 31.60
N THR A 32 0.65 17.18 30.53
CA THR A 32 1.85 18.03 30.44
C THR A 32 1.49 19.52 30.51
N ILE A 33 0.41 19.92 29.83
CA ILE A 33 -0.09 21.30 29.86
C ILE A 33 -0.58 21.65 31.26
N ASN A 34 -1.38 20.77 31.89
CA ASN A 34 -1.87 21.00 33.25
C ASN A 34 -0.71 21.09 34.26
N GLN A 35 0.32 20.26 34.10
CA GLN A 35 1.52 20.32 34.93
C GLN A 35 2.27 21.66 34.75
N PHE A 36 2.37 22.17 33.53
CA PHE A 36 2.94 23.49 33.26
C PHE A 36 2.12 24.61 33.92
N LEU A 37 0.80 24.59 33.81
CA LEU A 37 -0.08 25.59 34.42
C LEU A 37 0.01 25.59 35.96
N GLN A 38 0.17 24.42 36.56
CA GLN A 38 0.41 24.29 38.01
C GLN A 38 1.78 24.85 38.40
N ALA A 39 2.82 24.64 37.58
CA ALA A 39 4.15 25.18 37.84
C ALA A 39 4.19 26.72 37.82
N LEU A 40 3.29 27.38 37.07
CA LEU A 40 3.19 28.85 37.04
C LEU A 40 2.78 29.44 38.40
N ASP A 41 1.96 28.74 39.18
CA ASP A 41 1.52 29.18 40.51
C ASP A 41 2.39 28.64 41.65
N ALA A 42 3.43 27.84 41.36
CA ALA A 42 4.29 27.23 42.38
C ALA A 42 5.02 28.27 43.25
N GLY A 43 5.26 29.48 42.73
CA GLY A 43 5.86 30.59 43.47
C GLY A 43 4.87 31.40 44.33
N GLY A 44 3.57 31.19 44.14
CA GLY A 44 2.48 31.90 44.78
C GLY A 44 2.59 33.43 44.72
N CYS A 45 1.78 34.10 45.54
CA CYS A 45 1.79 35.56 45.65
C CYS A 45 3.09 36.11 46.30
N HIS A 46 4.00 35.27 46.78
CA HIS A 46 5.21 35.71 47.49
C HIS A 46 6.16 36.51 46.59
N LEU A 47 6.43 36.03 45.37
CA LEU A 47 7.27 36.74 44.41
C LEU A 47 6.63 38.07 43.97
N PHE A 48 5.32 38.05 43.74
CA PHE A 48 4.54 39.23 43.38
C PHE A 48 4.58 40.29 44.50
N SER A 49 4.37 39.86 45.74
CA SER A 49 4.39 40.72 46.93
C SER A 49 5.78 41.30 47.21
N LYS A 50 6.86 40.56 46.90
CA LYS A 50 8.24 41.06 47.01
C LYS A 50 8.51 42.21 46.03
N CYS A 51 8.07 42.06 44.77
CA CYS A 51 8.22 43.10 43.74
C CYS A 51 7.34 44.33 44.02
N TYR A 52 6.14 44.13 44.60
CA TYR A 52 5.20 45.20 44.95
C TYR A 52 5.11 45.45 46.46
N SER A 53 6.27 45.51 47.13
CA SER A 53 6.33 45.54 48.60
C SER A 53 5.64 46.75 49.25
N CYS A 54 5.69 47.93 48.63
CA CYS A 54 4.99 49.12 49.14
C CYS A 54 3.46 48.96 49.08
N LEU A 55 2.95 48.39 47.99
CA LEU A 55 1.52 48.14 47.79
C LEU A 55 1.01 47.03 48.73
N TYR A 56 1.80 45.96 48.88
CA TYR A 56 1.47 44.85 49.77
C TYR A 56 1.39 45.29 51.24
N LYS A 57 2.29 46.18 51.69
CA LYS A 57 2.25 46.75 53.05
C LYS A 57 1.04 47.65 53.29
N ALA A 58 0.60 48.39 52.27
CA ALA A 58 -0.55 49.29 52.38
C ALA A 58 -1.88 48.52 52.31
N HIS A 59 -2.02 47.60 51.35
CA HIS A 59 -3.24 46.84 51.10
C HIS A 59 -2.92 45.38 50.71
N PRO A 60 -2.67 44.50 51.70
CA PRO A 60 -2.26 43.11 51.44
C PRO A 60 -3.35 42.28 50.75
N GLU A 61 -4.61 42.43 51.18
CA GLU A 61 -5.75 41.70 50.59
C GLU A 61 -6.04 42.12 49.16
N PHE A 62 -5.92 43.42 48.85
CA PHE A 62 -6.02 43.92 47.49
C PHE A 62 -4.92 43.35 46.59
N THR A 63 -3.67 43.34 47.07
CA THR A 63 -2.52 42.82 46.31
C THR A 63 -2.68 41.31 46.01
N LYS A 64 -3.18 40.53 46.96
CA LYS A 64 -3.52 39.11 46.75
C LYS A 64 -4.65 38.92 45.75
N CYS A 65 -5.69 39.76 45.81
CA CYS A 65 -6.80 39.73 44.87
C CYS A 65 -6.32 39.96 43.42
N ILE A 66 -5.46 40.97 43.21
CA ILE A 66 -4.86 41.25 41.90
C ILE A 66 -4.00 40.08 41.40
N TYR A 67 -3.19 39.47 42.26
CA TYR A 67 -2.41 38.28 41.89
C TYR A 67 -3.30 37.11 41.46
N ASN A 68 -4.33 36.80 42.26
CA ASN A 68 -5.26 35.71 41.95
C ASN A 68 -6.00 35.97 40.63
N GLN A 69 -6.39 37.22 40.36
CA GLN A 69 -7.00 37.60 39.09
C GLN A 69 -6.01 37.42 37.94
N PHE A 70 -4.77 37.88 38.10
CA PHE A 70 -3.72 37.73 37.09
C PHE A 70 -3.44 36.26 36.75
N ILE A 71 -3.21 35.40 37.75
CA ILE A 71 -2.91 33.99 37.52
C ILE A 71 -4.09 33.25 36.92
N SER A 72 -5.30 33.46 37.43
CA SER A 72 -6.49 32.81 36.87
C SER A 72 -6.75 33.23 35.42
N HIS A 73 -6.62 34.52 35.10
CA HIS A 73 -6.75 35.01 33.73
C HIS A 73 -5.66 34.44 32.82
N LEU A 74 -4.41 34.38 33.29
CA LEU A 74 -3.31 33.82 32.51
C LEU A 74 -3.50 32.33 32.25
N GLN A 75 -3.86 31.55 33.28
CA GLN A 75 -4.10 30.11 33.15
C GLN A 75 -5.27 29.83 32.20
N ASN A 76 -6.39 30.56 32.35
CA ASN A 76 -7.54 30.43 31.47
C ASN A 76 -7.19 30.81 30.03
N SER A 77 -6.49 31.93 29.82
CA SER A 77 -6.07 32.37 28.49
C SER A 77 -5.17 31.32 27.82
N VAL A 78 -4.18 30.79 28.53
CA VAL A 78 -3.32 29.72 27.97
C VAL A 78 -4.13 28.46 27.67
N GLN A 79 -5.06 28.07 28.53
CA GLN A 79 -5.90 26.89 28.32
C GLN A 79 -6.84 27.05 27.12
N GLU A 80 -7.45 28.22 26.96
CA GLU A 80 -8.31 28.56 25.82
C GLU A 80 -7.50 28.56 24.51
N GLU A 81 -6.33 29.20 24.47
CA GLU A 81 -5.47 29.21 23.30
C GLU A 81 -4.98 27.81 22.91
N VAL A 82 -4.57 27.00 23.89
CA VAL A 82 -4.16 25.61 23.65
C VAL A 82 -5.33 24.77 23.15
N GLN A 83 -6.53 24.95 23.69
CA GLN A 83 -7.72 24.25 23.23
C GLN A 83 -8.08 24.66 21.79
N ALA A 84 -8.01 25.95 21.46
CA ALA A 84 -8.20 26.44 20.10
C ALA A 84 -7.17 25.84 19.13
N LEU A 85 -5.88 25.80 19.50
CA LEU A 85 -4.83 25.15 18.70
C LEU A 85 -5.05 23.64 18.53
N LYS A 86 -5.56 22.95 19.57
CA LYS A 86 -5.90 21.52 19.49
C LYS A 86 -7.02 21.29 18.48
N GLU A 87 -8.04 22.15 18.49
CA GLU A 87 -9.18 22.06 17.58
C GLU A 87 -8.80 22.42 16.15
N GLU A 88 -8.06 23.51 15.94
CA GLU A 88 -7.54 23.93 14.63
C GLU A 88 -6.64 22.86 14.01
N GLY A 89 -5.72 22.31 14.81
CA GLY A 89 -4.81 21.25 14.38
C GLY A 89 -5.44 19.86 14.30
N ASN A 90 -6.72 19.72 14.67
CA ASN A 90 -7.42 18.44 14.80
C ASN A 90 -6.57 17.38 15.55
N LEU A 91 -5.85 17.83 16.57
CA LEU A 91 -4.87 17.02 17.30
C LEU A 91 -5.49 15.79 17.97
N PRO A 92 -6.69 15.84 18.56
CA PRO A 92 -7.33 14.66 19.14
C PRO A 92 -7.45 13.52 18.13
N VAL A 93 -7.91 13.79 16.91
CA VAL A 93 -8.07 12.75 15.89
C VAL A 93 -6.72 12.24 15.39
N LEU A 94 -5.74 13.12 15.21
CA LEU A 94 -4.41 12.75 14.74
C LEU A 94 -3.67 11.87 15.76
N LEU A 95 -3.67 12.26 17.04
CA LEU A 95 -3.03 11.49 18.11
C LEU A 95 -3.69 10.13 18.32
N ASN A 96 -5.03 10.07 18.26
CA ASN A 96 -5.75 8.80 18.30
C ASN A 96 -5.46 7.92 17.08
N SER A 97 -5.25 8.49 15.90
CA SER A 97 -4.82 7.77 14.70
C SER A 97 -3.40 7.20 14.87
N LEU A 98 -2.47 7.98 15.42
CA LEU A 98 -1.11 7.53 15.72
C LEU A 98 -1.09 6.39 16.75
N ASP A 99 -1.95 6.45 17.78
CA ASP A 99 -2.10 5.39 18.77
C ASP A 99 -2.62 4.08 18.13
N LYS A 100 -3.50 4.18 17.12
CA LYS A 100 -3.94 3.02 16.33
C LYS A 100 -2.83 2.45 15.46
N LEU A 101 -2.10 3.31 14.74
CA LEU A 101 -0.98 2.90 13.90
C LEU A 101 0.14 2.21 14.69
N GLU A 102 0.45 2.70 15.89
CA GLU A 102 1.41 2.03 16.78
C GLU A 102 0.89 0.65 17.19
N LYS A 103 -0.38 0.53 17.55
CA LYS A 103 -1.00 -0.76 17.93
C LYS A 103 -0.96 -1.76 16.78
N GLU A 104 -1.24 -1.34 15.55
CA GLU A 104 -1.19 -2.17 14.34
C GLU A 104 0.24 -2.57 13.94
N ALA A 105 1.25 -1.79 14.34
CA ALA A 105 2.64 -2.03 14.00
C ALA A 105 3.42 -2.82 15.07
N LYS A 106 2.80 -3.19 16.20
CA LYS A 106 3.48 -3.86 17.33
C LYS A 106 4.24 -5.14 16.94
N ASP A 107 3.73 -5.88 15.96
CA ASP A 107 4.33 -7.15 15.53
C ASP A 107 5.48 -6.99 14.51
N LYS A 108 5.81 -5.75 14.12
CA LYS A 108 6.88 -5.46 13.15
C LYS A 108 8.15 -5.08 13.90
N GLU A 109 9.04 -6.05 14.11
CA GLU A 109 10.29 -5.85 14.86
C GLU A 109 11.42 -5.16 14.05
N GLY A 110 11.28 -5.06 12.73
CA GLY A 110 12.29 -4.44 11.85
C GLY A 110 12.23 -2.91 11.81
N PRO A 111 13.34 -2.23 11.44
CA PRO A 111 13.33 -0.79 11.24
C PRO A 111 12.35 -0.42 10.12
N ALA A 112 11.40 0.45 10.44
CA ALA A 112 10.46 0.96 9.46
C ALA A 112 11.19 1.80 8.38
N TRP A 113 10.74 1.69 7.13
CA TRP A 113 11.26 2.48 6.02
C TRP A 113 11.20 3.99 6.31
N ARG A 114 12.19 4.73 5.81
CA ARG A 114 12.28 6.19 5.89
C ARG A 114 12.61 6.72 4.50
N PRO A 115 12.09 7.90 4.12
CA PRO A 115 12.46 8.55 2.87
C PRO A 115 13.98 8.70 2.78
N THR A 116 14.55 8.27 1.66
CA THR A 116 15.98 8.34 1.39
C THR A 116 16.41 9.77 1.05
N GLY A 117 15.47 10.61 0.63
CA GLY A 117 15.73 11.94 0.08
C GLY A 117 15.93 11.92 -1.44
N ILE A 118 15.84 10.74 -2.08
CA ILE A 118 15.87 10.56 -3.52
C ILE A 118 14.45 10.22 -4.00
N PRO A 119 13.72 11.17 -4.62
CA PRO A 119 12.32 10.97 -5.00
C PRO A 119 12.10 9.74 -5.88
N GLU A 120 13.03 9.43 -6.78
CA GLU A 120 12.94 8.29 -7.71
C GLU A 120 13.02 6.93 -7.01
N GLU A 121 13.67 6.87 -5.85
CA GLU A 121 13.75 5.67 -5.01
C GLU A 121 12.53 5.57 -4.10
N ASP A 122 12.13 6.70 -3.51
CA ASP A 122 11.03 6.75 -2.56
C ASP A 122 9.67 6.44 -3.23
N VAL A 123 9.48 6.89 -4.48
CA VAL A 123 8.24 6.66 -5.23
C VAL A 123 8.18 5.25 -5.84
N ARG A 124 9.33 4.59 -6.04
CA ARG A 124 9.40 3.25 -6.66
C ARG A 124 8.53 2.23 -5.93
N GLY A 125 8.56 2.24 -4.59
CA GLY A 125 7.76 1.34 -3.76
C GLY A 125 6.24 1.52 -3.96
N ALA A 126 5.78 2.77 -4.14
CA ALA A 126 4.37 3.08 -4.36
C ALA A 126 3.89 2.69 -5.76
N ILE A 127 4.72 2.85 -6.79
CA ILE A 127 4.35 2.59 -8.18
C ILE A 127 4.45 1.09 -8.53
N LEU A 128 5.37 0.36 -7.90
CA LEU A 128 5.67 -1.03 -8.24
C LEU A 128 4.45 -1.97 -8.30
N PRO A 129 3.48 -1.94 -7.36
CA PRO A 129 2.30 -2.80 -7.44
C PRO A 129 1.47 -2.60 -8.72
N TYR A 130 1.35 -1.36 -9.19
CA TYR A 130 0.62 -1.02 -10.41
C TYR A 130 1.34 -1.55 -11.65
N LEU A 131 2.65 -1.35 -11.73
CA LEU A 131 3.48 -1.86 -12.83
C LEU A 131 3.47 -3.39 -12.88
N LEU A 132 3.52 -4.05 -11.73
CA LEU A 132 3.42 -5.51 -11.65
C LEU A 132 2.05 -6.01 -12.14
N LYS A 133 0.97 -5.31 -11.79
CA LYS A 133 -0.39 -5.63 -12.28
C LYS A 133 -0.48 -5.46 -13.81
N GLN A 134 0.05 -4.37 -14.34
CA GLN A 134 0.08 -4.10 -15.78
C GLN A 134 0.91 -5.14 -16.53
N ARG A 135 2.09 -5.51 -16.02
CA ARG A 135 2.93 -6.55 -16.59
C ARG A 135 2.19 -7.89 -16.70
N LYS A 136 1.54 -8.32 -15.61
CA LYS A 136 0.76 -9.58 -15.60
C LYS A 136 -0.37 -9.56 -16.64
N PHE A 137 -1.08 -8.43 -16.76
CA PHE A 137 -2.14 -8.26 -17.75
C PHE A 137 -1.61 -8.38 -19.18
N LEU A 138 -0.55 -7.63 -19.53
CA LEU A 138 0.05 -7.65 -20.85
C LEU A 138 0.60 -9.03 -21.22
N GLN A 139 1.22 -9.71 -20.26
CA GLN A 139 1.74 -11.07 -20.48
C GLN A 139 0.61 -12.05 -20.83
N LYS A 140 -0.54 -11.96 -20.15
CA LYS A 140 -1.72 -12.78 -20.46
C LYS A 140 -2.25 -12.48 -21.87
N SER A 141 -2.45 -11.20 -22.20
CA SER A 141 -2.95 -10.81 -23.52
C SER A 141 -1.99 -11.22 -24.64
N LEU A 142 -0.68 -11.13 -24.41
CA LEU A 142 0.32 -11.58 -25.38
C LEU A 142 0.22 -13.09 -25.61
N GLN A 143 0.09 -13.88 -24.55
CA GLN A 143 -0.05 -15.33 -24.62
C GLN A 143 -1.31 -15.73 -25.41
N GLU A 144 -2.46 -15.12 -25.12
CA GLU A 144 -3.71 -15.36 -25.85
C GLU A 144 -3.56 -15.07 -27.36
N LYS A 145 -2.88 -13.98 -27.71
CA LYS A 145 -2.62 -13.63 -29.12
C LYS A 145 -1.65 -14.59 -29.80
N GLN A 146 -0.60 -15.02 -29.10
CA GLN A 146 0.35 -16.00 -29.63
C GLN A 146 -0.31 -17.35 -29.88
N GLU A 147 -1.13 -17.82 -28.95
CA GLU A 147 -1.87 -19.07 -29.09
C GLU A 147 -2.85 -19.00 -30.27
N GLY A 148 -3.67 -17.93 -30.34
CA GLY A 148 -4.59 -17.74 -31.47
C GLY A 148 -3.86 -17.65 -32.83
N ASN A 149 -2.72 -16.98 -32.89
CA ASN A 149 -1.92 -16.91 -34.11
C ASN A 149 -1.32 -18.28 -34.49
N SER A 150 -0.86 -19.07 -33.52
CA SER A 150 -0.33 -20.41 -33.76
C SER A 150 -1.38 -21.36 -34.33
N GLN A 151 -2.61 -21.30 -33.80
CA GLN A 151 -3.74 -22.07 -34.30
C GLN A 151 -4.11 -21.63 -35.73
N LEU A 152 -4.18 -20.32 -35.97
CA LEU A 152 -4.47 -19.78 -37.30
C LEU A 152 -3.39 -20.17 -38.32
N ALA A 153 -2.11 -20.10 -37.95
CA ALA A 153 -1.00 -20.52 -38.81
C ALA A 153 -1.11 -22.00 -39.17
N ALA A 154 -1.46 -22.86 -38.20
CA ALA A 154 -1.69 -24.29 -38.46
C ALA A 154 -2.85 -24.50 -39.45
N THR A 155 -3.97 -23.78 -39.30
CA THR A 155 -5.09 -23.84 -40.24
C THR A 155 -4.70 -23.37 -41.64
N VAL A 156 -3.92 -22.28 -41.75
CA VAL A 156 -3.43 -21.78 -43.04
C VAL A 156 -2.52 -22.80 -43.71
N LEU A 157 -1.61 -23.44 -42.97
CA LEU A 157 -0.74 -24.49 -43.51
C LEU A 157 -1.53 -25.69 -44.01
N ALA A 158 -2.50 -26.18 -43.24
CA ALA A 158 -3.40 -27.25 -43.66
C ALA A 158 -4.21 -26.87 -44.91
N GLY A 159 -4.70 -25.62 -44.97
CA GLY A 159 -5.38 -25.09 -46.14
C GLY A 159 -4.48 -25.04 -47.39
N ARG A 160 -3.23 -24.60 -47.23
CA ARG A 160 -2.23 -24.58 -48.33
C ARG A 160 -1.92 -25.98 -48.85
N GLN A 161 -1.78 -26.97 -47.96
CA GLN A 161 -1.57 -28.37 -48.35
C GLN A 161 -2.74 -28.89 -49.18
N ARG A 162 -3.98 -28.64 -48.73
CA ARG A 162 -5.18 -29.04 -49.48
C ARG A 162 -5.28 -28.39 -50.86
N ILE A 163 -4.91 -27.11 -50.98
CA ILE A 163 -4.85 -26.43 -52.28
C ILE A 163 -3.81 -27.09 -53.19
N ALA A 164 -2.62 -27.41 -52.68
CA ALA A 164 -1.57 -28.07 -53.46
C ALA A 164 -2.02 -29.47 -53.96
N GLU A 165 -2.70 -30.25 -53.11
CA GLU A 165 -3.28 -31.54 -53.50
C GLU A 165 -4.33 -31.40 -54.61
N LEU A 166 -5.24 -30.42 -54.47
CA LEU A 166 -6.26 -30.15 -55.49
C LEU A 166 -5.63 -29.69 -56.82
N GLN A 167 -4.58 -28.86 -56.77
CA GLN A 167 -3.85 -28.45 -57.98
C GLN A 167 -3.22 -29.64 -58.69
N GLU A 168 -2.62 -30.58 -57.97
CA GLU A 168 -2.07 -31.80 -58.55
C GLU A 168 -3.15 -32.70 -59.16
N GLN A 169 -4.31 -32.84 -58.52
CA GLN A 169 -5.45 -33.57 -59.10
C GLN A 169 -5.94 -32.94 -60.39
N ILE A 170 -6.10 -31.62 -60.42
CA ILE A 170 -6.50 -30.87 -61.63
C ILE A 170 -5.47 -31.05 -62.74
N ARG A 171 -4.17 -31.02 -62.40
CA ARG A 171 -3.07 -31.22 -63.36
C ARG A 171 -3.13 -32.62 -63.98
N ARG A 172 -3.28 -33.66 -63.16
CA ARG A 172 -3.41 -35.05 -63.64
C ARG A 172 -4.61 -35.23 -64.55
N GLN A 173 -5.78 -34.73 -64.14
CA GLN A 173 -6.98 -34.78 -64.98
C GLN A 173 -6.72 -34.05 -66.30
N LYS A 174 -6.13 -32.85 -66.28
CA LYS A 174 -5.80 -32.14 -67.52
C LYS A 174 -4.89 -32.96 -68.44
N GLU A 175 -3.86 -33.61 -67.90
CA GLU A 175 -2.94 -34.46 -68.66
C GLU A 175 -3.65 -35.68 -69.26
N GLU A 176 -4.53 -36.34 -68.51
CA GLU A 176 -5.36 -37.47 -68.99
C GLU A 176 -6.29 -37.06 -70.14
N TRP A 177 -6.96 -35.91 -70.00
CA TRP A 177 -7.84 -35.36 -71.03
C TRP A 177 -7.06 -34.97 -72.29
N GLN A 178 -5.87 -34.39 -72.14
CA GLN A 178 -5.00 -34.07 -73.28
C GLN A 178 -4.49 -35.33 -74.00
N GLY A 179 -4.12 -36.37 -73.26
CA GLY A 179 -3.75 -37.67 -73.82
C GLY A 179 -4.89 -38.28 -74.64
N THR A 180 -6.09 -38.33 -74.05
CA THR A 180 -7.30 -38.82 -74.74
C THR A 180 -7.61 -38.03 -76.01
N ALA A 181 -7.44 -36.70 -75.99
CA ALA A 181 -7.65 -35.85 -77.16
C ALA A 181 -6.59 -36.05 -78.26
N ILE A 182 -5.34 -36.34 -77.89
CA ILE A 182 -4.27 -36.66 -78.85
C ILE A 182 -4.52 -38.03 -79.48
N ASP A 183 -4.91 -39.03 -78.69
CA ASP A 183 -5.22 -40.37 -79.19
C ASP A 183 -6.45 -40.34 -80.11
N GLY A 184 -7.48 -39.55 -79.77
CA GLY A 184 -8.62 -39.30 -80.66
C GLY A 184 -8.22 -38.66 -82.00
N ARG A 185 -7.26 -37.72 -81.99
CA ARG A 185 -6.71 -37.13 -83.24
C ARG A 185 -5.94 -38.13 -84.08
N LYS A 186 -5.07 -38.93 -83.47
CA LYS A 186 -4.33 -40.00 -84.17
C LYS A 186 -5.26 -41.04 -84.77
N MET A 187 -6.34 -41.39 -84.08
CA MET A 187 -7.36 -42.28 -84.63
C MET A 187 -8.02 -41.67 -85.87
N MET A 188 -8.36 -40.38 -85.86
CA MET A 188 -8.89 -39.69 -87.06
C MET A 188 -7.91 -39.68 -88.23
N GLU A 189 -6.63 -39.36 -88.01
CA GLU A 189 -5.60 -39.40 -89.06
C GLU A 189 -5.47 -40.80 -89.68
N ASN A 190 -5.53 -41.86 -88.86
CA ASN A 190 -5.53 -43.24 -89.35
C ASN A 190 -6.80 -43.63 -90.13
N PHE A 191 -7.93 -42.95 -89.93
CA PHE A 191 -9.15 -43.18 -90.72
C PHE A 191 -9.11 -42.41 -92.05
N ASP A 192 -8.47 -41.25 -92.09
CA ASP A 192 -8.26 -40.46 -93.31
C ASP A 192 -7.21 -41.11 -94.26
N ASP A 193 -6.23 -41.85 -93.73
CA ASP A 193 -5.22 -42.61 -94.53
C ASP A 193 -5.75 -43.94 -95.14
N VAL A 194 -6.99 -44.34 -94.83
CA VAL A 194 -7.60 -45.62 -95.24
C VAL A 194 -8.73 -45.44 -96.29
N SER A 195 -9.04 -44.20 -96.70
CA SER A 195 -9.91 -43.90 -97.86
C SER A 195 -9.10 -43.53 -99.10
#